data_AF-A0A1T1BED0-F1
#
_entry.id   AF-A0A1T1BED0-F1
#
_cell.length_a   1.000
_cell.length_b   1.000
_cell.length_c   1.000
_cell.angle_alpha   90.00
_cell.angle_beta   90.00
_cell.angle_gamma   90.00
#
_symmetry.space_group_name_H-M   'P 1'
#
loop_
_entity.id
_entity.type
_entity.pdbx_description
1 polymer ?
#
loop_
_entity_poly.entity_id
_entity_poly.type
_entity_poly.pdbx_seq_one_letter_code
_entity_poly.pdbx_strand_id
1 'polypeptide(L)'
;MVGSRAVLMACAVLALAPAALAAGFREESFAQVNGGAWQSARFWCDTPGRVLALSGGGIGPGTLTQWVSGAGRLTARSRTPVTVGADDAGAGQVYTPLTFAGSSAPAPGFFVHSSNVENVQDPAYRLTHVNEFRVPAGSFDCRYVPQAAVMAATARHSVTVWESGGRVTYASRNRDGTPGVQLTGGTHVTGRERDEYRWNRGGYGYVLVVGTARSPGGELRVERAGRVLSREPLLAYTVSRAR
;
A
#
# COMPACT_ATOMS: atom_id res chain seq x y z
N MET A 1 13.15 29.48 70.96
CA MET A 1 13.77 28.91 69.75
C MET A 1 13.07 27.60 69.46
N VAL A 2 12.13 27.60 68.52
CA VAL A 2 11.32 26.42 68.15
C VAL A 2 11.66 26.09 66.70
N GLY A 3 12.22 24.91 66.48
CA GLY A 3 12.75 24.47 65.19
C GLY A 3 11.68 23.89 64.28
N SER A 4 11.64 24.38 63.04
CA SER A 4 10.86 23.81 61.95
C SER A 4 11.55 22.56 61.39
N ARG A 5 10.82 21.44 61.31
CA ARG A 5 11.19 20.29 60.47
C ARG A 5 10.10 20.06 59.43
N ALA A 6 10.43 20.43 58.19
CA ALA A 6 9.66 20.06 57.01
C ALA A 6 9.98 18.60 56.64
N VAL A 7 8.96 17.76 56.55
CA VAL A 7 9.07 16.39 56.02
C VAL A 7 8.53 16.41 54.60
N LEU A 8 9.43 16.40 53.62
CA LEU A 8 9.15 16.16 52.21
C LEU A 8 8.99 14.65 52.00
N MET A 9 7.76 14.19 51.76
CA MET A 9 7.48 12.81 51.39
C MET A 9 7.32 12.73 49.86
N ALA A 10 8.40 12.34 49.19
CA ALA A 10 8.42 12.10 47.74
C ALA A 10 7.97 10.66 47.46
N CYS A 11 6.70 10.48 47.05
CA CYS A 11 6.24 9.22 46.46
C CYS A 11 6.66 9.18 44.98
N ALA A 12 7.77 8.50 44.69
CA ALA A 12 8.17 8.15 43.34
C ALA A 12 7.25 7.05 42.80
N VAL A 13 6.25 7.43 41.99
CA VAL A 13 5.49 6.49 41.17
C VAL A 13 6.36 6.11 39.98
N LEU A 14 6.99 4.93 40.03
CA LEU A 14 7.60 4.33 38.85
C LEU A 14 6.49 4.00 37.85
N ALA A 15 6.32 4.85 36.83
CA ALA A 15 5.54 4.51 35.66
C ALA A 15 6.27 3.40 34.89
N LEU A 16 5.82 2.16 35.05
CA LEU A 16 6.11 1.06 34.13
C LEU A 16 5.48 1.42 32.77
N ALA A 17 6.21 2.15 31.93
CA ALA A 17 5.85 2.29 30.53
C ALA A 17 5.92 0.90 29.89
N PRO A 18 4.84 0.40 29.26
CA PRO A 18 4.91 -0.87 28.56
C PRO A 18 5.88 -0.70 27.39
N ALA A 19 6.96 -1.50 27.39
CA ALA A 19 7.81 -1.72 26.23
C ALA A 19 7.02 -2.49 25.16
N ALA A 20 6.02 -1.83 24.58
CA ALA A 20 5.18 -2.40 23.53
C ALA A 20 5.76 -2.01 22.16
N LEU A 21 6.46 -2.98 21.58
CA LEU A 21 6.53 -3.28 20.15
C LEU A 21 7.45 -2.38 19.30
N ALA A 22 8.75 -2.68 19.35
CA ALA A 22 9.64 -2.55 18.18
C ALA A 22 9.47 -3.74 17.20
N ALA A 23 8.26 -4.32 17.13
CA ALA A 23 7.96 -5.34 16.13
C ALA A 23 7.83 -4.61 14.79
N GLY A 24 8.87 -4.72 13.96
CA GLY A 24 8.87 -4.11 12.63
C GLY A 24 7.74 -4.64 11.76
N PHE A 25 7.52 -4.01 10.61
CA PHE A 25 6.49 -4.41 9.67
C PHE A 25 7.07 -5.26 8.54
N ARG A 26 6.22 -6.11 7.96
CA ARG A 26 6.46 -6.75 6.67
C ARG A 26 5.35 -6.32 5.72
N GLU A 27 5.75 -5.86 4.54
CA GLU A 27 4.82 -5.60 3.46
C GLU A 27 4.78 -6.75 2.46
N GLU A 28 3.62 -6.94 1.85
CA GLU A 28 3.45 -7.78 0.66
C GLU A 28 2.66 -7.01 -0.39
N SER A 29 3.19 -6.97 -1.61
CA SER A 29 2.61 -6.23 -2.73
C SER A 29 2.22 -7.19 -3.85
N PHE A 30 1.02 -7.04 -4.39
CA PHE A 30 0.51 -7.87 -5.47
C PHE A 30 -0.18 -7.04 -6.53
N ALA A 31 -0.16 -7.52 -7.77
CA ALA A 31 -0.87 -6.91 -8.89
C ALA A 31 -1.49 -7.97 -9.80
N GLN A 32 -2.62 -7.62 -10.40
CA GLN A 32 -3.40 -8.48 -11.28
C GLN A 32 -2.85 -8.44 -12.71
N VAL A 33 -1.78 -9.17 -12.98
CA VAL A 33 -1.18 -9.25 -14.31
C VAL A 33 -1.84 -10.32 -15.20
N ASN A 34 -1.35 -10.51 -16.42
CA ASN A 34 -1.61 -11.70 -17.25
C ASN A 34 -3.07 -12.18 -17.37
N GLY A 35 -3.99 -11.27 -17.70
CA GLY A 35 -5.38 -11.61 -18.00
C GLY A 35 -6.23 -11.89 -16.77
N GLY A 36 -5.77 -11.46 -15.59
CA GLY A 36 -6.50 -11.60 -14.34
C GLY A 36 -5.74 -12.36 -13.25
N ALA A 37 -4.59 -12.95 -13.58
CA ALA A 37 -3.75 -13.69 -12.66
C ALA A 37 -2.99 -12.75 -11.71
N TRP A 38 -2.92 -13.12 -10.44
CA TRP A 38 -2.20 -12.34 -9.44
C TRP A 38 -0.72 -12.74 -9.39
N GLN A 39 0.16 -11.74 -9.33
CA GLN A 39 1.59 -11.92 -9.11
C GLN A 39 2.08 -10.98 -8.02
N SER A 40 3.19 -11.36 -7.37
CA SER A 40 3.93 -10.44 -6.51
C SER A 40 4.39 -9.24 -7.35
N ALA A 41 4.12 -8.04 -6.86
CA ALA A 41 4.65 -6.81 -7.40
C ALA A 41 5.85 -6.40 -6.55
N ARG A 42 6.99 -6.11 -7.16
CA ARG A 42 8.12 -5.51 -6.44
C ARG A 42 7.80 -4.06 -6.08
N PHE A 43 7.22 -3.34 -7.04
CA PHE A 43 6.72 -1.98 -6.88
C PHE A 43 5.41 -1.83 -7.61
N TRP A 44 4.53 -0.96 -7.11
CA TRP A 44 3.40 -0.46 -7.88
C TRP A 44 3.14 1.00 -7.51
N CYS A 45 2.44 1.69 -8.40
CA CYS A 45 2.20 3.11 -8.33
C CYS A 45 0.74 3.38 -8.61
N ASP A 46 0.11 4.09 -7.69
CA ASP A 46 -1.23 4.64 -7.87
C ASP A 46 -1.12 6.12 -8.20
N THR A 47 -1.65 6.55 -9.35
CA THR A 47 -1.58 7.95 -9.79
C THR A 47 -2.93 8.39 -10.36
N PRO A 48 -3.23 9.69 -10.48
CA PRO A 48 -4.44 10.13 -11.17
C PRO A 48 -4.54 9.50 -12.57
N GLY A 49 -5.64 8.81 -12.84
CA GLY A 49 -5.91 8.19 -14.14
C GLY A 49 -5.02 6.99 -14.55
N ARG A 50 -4.13 6.48 -13.69
CA ARG A 50 -3.28 5.32 -14.04
C ARG A 50 -2.89 4.50 -12.81
N VAL A 51 -2.64 3.22 -13.04
CA VAL A 51 -1.91 2.33 -12.11
C VAL A 51 -0.78 1.69 -12.89
N LEU A 52 0.40 1.61 -12.29
CA LEU A 52 1.55 0.89 -12.83
C LEU A 52 1.98 -0.17 -11.82
N ALA A 53 2.38 -1.35 -12.28
CA ALA A 53 2.94 -2.37 -11.41
C ALA A 53 4.11 -3.05 -12.11
N LEU A 54 5.23 -3.19 -11.38
CA LEU A 54 6.39 -3.95 -11.80
C LEU A 54 6.39 -5.29 -11.08
N SER A 55 6.14 -6.39 -11.82
CA SER A 55 6.31 -7.75 -11.30
C SER A 55 7.63 -8.36 -11.75
N GLY A 56 8.19 -9.24 -10.92
CA GLY A 56 9.50 -9.86 -11.11
C GLY A 56 10.13 -10.28 -9.78
N GLY A 57 11.11 -11.19 -9.83
CA GLY A 57 11.74 -11.77 -8.63
C GLY A 57 12.88 -10.94 -8.02
N GLY A 58 13.19 -9.76 -8.57
CA GLY A 58 14.33 -8.94 -8.14
C GLY A 58 15.04 -8.29 -9.33
N ILE A 59 16.37 -8.40 -9.36
CA ILE A 59 17.21 -8.01 -10.51
C ILE A 59 17.00 -9.03 -11.64
N GLY A 60 16.94 -8.54 -12.88
CA GLY A 60 16.75 -9.37 -14.08
C GLY A 60 15.39 -9.18 -14.74
N PRO A 61 14.85 -10.20 -15.42
CA PRO A 61 13.59 -10.08 -16.15
C PRO A 61 12.40 -9.74 -15.26
N GLY A 62 11.55 -8.81 -15.73
CA GLY A 62 10.31 -8.41 -15.10
C GLY A 62 9.26 -8.00 -16.12
N THR A 63 8.09 -7.60 -15.64
CA THR A 63 6.99 -7.11 -16.46
C THR A 63 6.42 -5.83 -15.86
N LEU A 64 6.39 -4.76 -16.66
CA LEU A 64 5.64 -3.55 -16.35
C LEU A 64 4.22 -3.70 -16.87
N THR A 65 3.24 -3.75 -15.98
CA THR A 65 1.82 -3.68 -16.33
C THR A 65 1.28 -2.28 -16.07
N GLN A 66 0.52 -1.73 -17.02
CA GLN A 66 -0.13 -0.42 -16.87
C GLN A 66 -1.64 -0.54 -17.11
N TRP A 67 -2.41 0.05 -16.20
CA TRP A 67 -3.83 0.29 -16.38
C TRP A 67 -4.06 1.78 -16.50
N VAL A 68 -4.80 2.19 -17.54
CA VAL A 68 -5.01 3.61 -17.85
C VAL A 68 -6.50 3.89 -17.88
N SER A 69 -6.87 5.08 -17.44
CA SER A 69 -8.26 5.52 -17.43
C SER A 69 -8.78 5.69 -18.86
N GLY A 70 -9.90 5.04 -19.13
CA GLY A 70 -10.74 5.26 -20.31
C GLY A 70 -12.20 5.21 -19.89
N ALA A 71 -12.99 6.23 -20.28
CA ALA A 71 -14.41 6.33 -19.91
C ALA A 71 -14.69 6.18 -18.38
N GLY A 72 -13.85 6.81 -17.55
CA GLY A 72 -14.05 6.86 -16.09
C GLY A 72 -13.65 5.59 -15.32
N ARG A 73 -13.00 4.62 -15.96
CA ARG A 73 -12.45 3.42 -15.31
C ARG A 73 -11.08 3.06 -15.87
N LEU A 74 -10.24 2.47 -15.05
CA LEU A 74 -8.98 1.89 -15.52
C LEU A 74 -9.24 0.58 -16.25
N THR A 75 -8.61 0.44 -17.41
CA THR A 75 -8.51 -0.83 -18.13
C THR A 75 -7.04 -1.18 -18.33
N ALA A 76 -6.71 -2.47 -18.29
CA ALA A 76 -5.35 -2.92 -18.58
C ALA A 76 -5.01 -2.53 -20.02
N ARG A 77 -4.00 -1.68 -20.18
CA ARG A 77 -3.65 -1.09 -21.47
C ARG A 77 -2.44 -1.76 -22.10
N SER A 78 -1.44 -2.09 -21.28
CA SER A 78 -0.16 -2.60 -21.80
C SER A 78 0.55 -3.47 -20.77
N ARG A 79 1.30 -4.44 -21.30
CA ARG A 79 2.28 -5.23 -20.57
C ARG A 79 3.57 -5.18 -21.38
N THR A 80 4.63 -4.72 -20.75
CA THR A 80 5.90 -4.53 -21.43
C THR A 80 6.98 -5.31 -20.69
N PRO A 81 7.66 -6.26 -21.35
CA PRO A 81 8.86 -6.87 -20.79
C PRO A 81 9.89 -5.79 -20.45
N VAL A 82 10.53 -5.93 -19.29
CA VAL A 82 11.53 -4.99 -18.78
C VAL A 82 12.61 -5.78 -18.07
N THR A 83 13.85 -5.29 -18.12
CA THR A 83 14.94 -5.79 -17.28
C THR A 83 15.14 -4.80 -16.13
N VAL A 84 15.07 -5.32 -14.92
CA VAL A 84 15.26 -4.59 -13.67
C VAL A 84 16.73 -4.68 -13.29
N GLY A 85 17.40 -3.54 -13.10
CA GLY A 85 18.80 -3.51 -12.65
C GLY A 85 18.93 -3.52 -11.13
N ALA A 86 20.18 -3.42 -10.66
CA ALA A 86 20.49 -3.30 -9.24
C ALA A 86 20.05 -1.93 -8.70
N ASP A 87 19.60 -1.91 -7.45
CA ASP A 87 19.21 -0.67 -6.78
C ASP A 87 20.42 0.23 -6.56
N ASP A 88 20.27 1.51 -6.89
CA ASP A 88 21.25 2.58 -6.62
C ASP A 88 20.70 3.48 -5.50
N ALA A 89 21.30 3.39 -4.31
CA ALA A 89 20.83 4.06 -3.12
C ALA A 89 21.76 5.23 -2.74
N GLY A 90 21.16 6.39 -2.42
CA GLY A 90 21.90 7.58 -1.98
C GLY A 90 20.99 8.66 -1.43
N ALA A 91 21.44 9.32 -0.35
CA ALA A 91 20.80 10.52 0.23
C ALA A 91 19.26 10.44 0.44
N GLY A 92 18.77 9.36 1.05
CA GLY A 92 17.34 9.19 1.31
C GLY A 92 16.54 8.55 0.16
N GLN A 93 17.19 8.25 -0.96
CA GLN A 93 16.57 7.80 -2.19
C GLN A 93 17.12 6.44 -2.63
N VAL A 94 16.29 5.69 -3.34
CA VAL A 94 16.66 4.47 -4.07
C VAL A 94 16.11 4.56 -5.48
N TYR A 95 16.98 4.39 -6.47
CA TYR A 95 16.61 4.30 -7.87
C TYR A 95 16.82 2.86 -8.34
N THR A 96 15.73 2.19 -8.74
CA THR A 96 15.79 0.88 -9.39
C THR A 96 15.72 1.10 -10.91
N PRO A 97 16.84 0.98 -11.65
CA PRO A 97 16.88 1.23 -13.08
C PRO A 97 16.08 0.18 -13.86
N LEU A 98 15.44 0.63 -14.94
CA LEU A 98 14.62 -0.18 -15.83
C LEU A 98 15.16 -0.11 -17.27
N THR A 99 15.28 -1.25 -17.93
CA THR A 99 15.66 -1.33 -19.35
C THR A 99 14.53 -1.99 -20.16
N PHE A 100 14.04 -1.29 -21.18
CA PHE A 100 12.97 -1.79 -22.06
C PHE A 100 13.54 -2.32 -23.37
N ALA A 101 12.88 -3.32 -23.98
CA ALA A 101 13.29 -3.86 -25.28
C ALA A 101 13.40 -2.77 -26.35
N GLY A 102 14.44 -2.82 -27.17
CA GLY A 102 14.73 -1.81 -28.20
C GLY A 102 15.43 -0.54 -27.67
N SER A 103 15.71 -0.45 -26.37
CA SER A 103 16.60 0.58 -25.79
C SER A 103 18.03 0.05 -25.72
N SER A 104 19.00 0.82 -26.20
CA SER A 104 20.43 0.46 -26.10
C SER A 104 20.93 0.65 -24.67
N ALA A 105 21.25 -0.44 -23.98
CA ALA A 105 21.76 -0.46 -22.59
C ALA A 105 20.77 0.19 -21.59
N PRO A 106 21.00 0.23 -20.26
CA PRO A 106 20.09 0.97 -19.38
C PRO A 106 20.14 2.44 -19.81
N ALA A 107 19.14 2.86 -20.60
CA ALA A 107 19.02 4.23 -21.03
C ALA A 107 18.89 5.06 -19.75
N PRO A 108 19.84 5.97 -19.46
CA PRO A 108 19.74 6.84 -18.30
C PRO A 108 18.45 7.65 -18.45
N GLY A 109 17.39 7.24 -17.74
CA GLY A 109 16.09 7.83 -17.97
C GLY A 109 14.87 7.01 -17.52
N PHE A 110 14.97 5.69 -17.30
CA PHE A 110 13.85 4.91 -16.77
C PHE A 110 14.20 4.22 -15.45
N PHE A 111 13.33 4.39 -14.46
CA PHE A 111 13.54 3.87 -13.12
C PHE A 111 12.22 3.78 -12.33
N VAL A 112 12.26 3.02 -11.24
CA VAL A 112 11.38 3.22 -10.09
C VAL A 112 12.18 3.95 -9.03
N HIS A 113 11.60 5.02 -8.48
CA HIS A 113 12.19 5.78 -7.39
C HIS A 113 11.43 5.50 -6.12
N SER A 114 12.11 5.06 -5.07
CA SER A 114 11.56 4.81 -3.73
C SER A 114 12.43 5.44 -2.64
N SER A 115 11.91 5.48 -1.42
CA SER A 115 12.62 5.98 -0.24
C SER A 115 13.36 4.85 0.49
N ASN A 116 14.62 5.08 0.88
CA ASN A 116 15.31 4.23 1.87
C ASN A 116 15.20 4.78 3.31
N VAL A 117 14.45 5.85 3.52
CA VAL A 117 14.09 6.35 4.86
C VAL A 117 12.70 5.85 5.22
N GLU A 118 11.72 6.10 4.36
CA GLU A 118 10.32 5.73 4.58
C GLU A 118 10.05 4.31 4.07
N ASN A 119 10.54 3.31 4.81
CA ASN A 119 10.40 1.92 4.42
C ASN A 119 10.24 0.97 5.61
N VAL A 120 9.82 -0.27 5.32
CA VAL A 120 9.48 -1.30 6.32
C VAL A 120 10.64 -1.79 7.19
N GLN A 121 11.88 -1.37 6.93
CA GLN A 121 13.02 -1.62 7.82
C GLN A 121 13.00 -0.69 9.04
N ASP A 122 12.41 0.50 8.91
CA ASP A 122 12.17 1.41 10.03
C ASP A 122 10.79 1.11 10.63
N PRO A 123 10.68 0.76 11.93
CA PRO A 123 9.41 0.49 12.59
C PRO A 123 8.46 1.68 12.61
N ALA A 124 8.96 2.90 12.36
CA ALA A 124 8.12 4.07 12.17
C ALA A 124 7.31 4.01 10.88
N TYR A 125 7.58 3.10 9.93
CA TYR A 125 6.87 3.01 8.66
C TYR A 125 6.30 1.60 8.40
N ARG A 126 5.02 1.57 8.05
CA ARG A 126 4.30 0.33 7.74
C ARG A 126 4.55 -0.19 6.33
N LEU A 127 4.87 0.70 5.40
CA LEU A 127 4.98 0.47 3.96
C LEU A 127 6.16 1.27 3.40
N THR A 128 6.79 0.73 2.36
CA THR A 128 7.81 1.42 1.58
C THR A 128 7.19 2.48 0.68
N HIS A 129 7.67 3.71 0.80
CA HIS A 129 7.28 4.82 -0.06
C HIS A 129 7.90 4.65 -1.44
N VAL A 130 7.07 4.34 -2.43
CA VAL A 130 7.43 4.46 -3.85
C VAL A 130 7.03 5.85 -4.31
N ASN A 131 8.00 6.64 -4.76
CA ASN A 131 7.83 8.05 -5.12
C ASN A 131 7.39 8.22 -6.57
N GLU A 132 8.13 7.62 -7.51
CA GLU A 132 7.95 7.87 -8.95
C GLU A 132 8.15 6.59 -9.77
N PHE A 133 7.35 6.43 -10.83
CA PHE A 133 7.69 5.58 -11.96
C PHE A 133 8.06 6.46 -13.16
N ARG A 134 9.31 6.35 -13.63
CA ARG A 134 9.74 6.95 -14.90
C ARG A 134 9.90 5.87 -15.95
N VAL A 135 9.03 5.88 -16.94
CA VAL A 135 8.90 4.83 -17.97
C VAL A 135 8.70 5.47 -19.36
N PRO A 136 8.74 4.73 -20.47
CA PRO A 136 8.58 5.31 -21.81
C PRO A 136 7.28 6.12 -22.00
N ALA A 137 6.24 5.81 -21.22
CA ALA A 137 4.97 6.51 -21.25
C ALA A 137 4.98 7.86 -20.47
N GLY A 138 6.05 8.17 -19.74
CA GLY A 138 6.20 9.40 -18.94
C GLY A 138 6.70 9.15 -17.52
N SER A 139 6.71 10.22 -16.73
CA SER A 139 6.95 10.23 -15.28
C SER A 139 5.63 10.26 -14.54
N PHE A 140 5.51 9.47 -13.47
CA PHE A 140 4.29 9.34 -12.69
C PHE A 140 4.62 9.35 -11.20
N ASP A 141 4.20 10.42 -10.52
CA ASP A 141 4.24 10.48 -9.05
C ASP A 141 3.19 9.54 -8.47
N CYS A 142 3.62 8.78 -7.47
CA CYS A 142 2.83 7.76 -6.82
C CYS A 142 2.19 8.33 -5.56
N ARG A 143 0.91 8.01 -5.36
CA ARG A 143 0.23 8.31 -4.10
C ARG A 143 0.81 7.40 -3.02
N TYR A 144 1.30 8.03 -1.96
CA TYR A 144 1.72 7.38 -0.73
C TYR A 144 0.94 7.94 0.44
N VAL A 145 0.64 7.07 1.40
CA VAL A 145 -0.04 7.46 2.62
C VAL A 145 0.69 6.86 3.82
N PRO A 146 1.34 7.68 4.67
CA PRO A 146 2.04 7.19 5.85
C PRO A 146 1.11 6.40 6.76
N GLN A 147 1.68 5.41 7.46
CA GLN A 147 0.97 4.54 8.41
C GLN A 147 -0.21 3.73 7.85
N ALA A 148 -0.38 3.68 6.53
CA ALA A 148 -1.39 2.81 5.94
C ALA A 148 -1.06 1.34 6.23
N ALA A 149 -2.06 0.59 6.69
CA ALA A 149 -1.98 -0.86 6.80
C ALA A 149 -2.28 -1.53 5.45
N VAL A 150 -3.14 -0.92 4.64
CA VAL A 150 -3.41 -1.34 3.26
C VAL A 150 -3.43 -0.13 2.34
N MET A 151 -2.75 -0.26 1.21
CA MET A 151 -2.95 0.61 0.05
C MET A 151 -3.41 -0.27 -1.11
N ALA A 152 -4.48 0.10 -1.80
CA ALA A 152 -5.00 -0.67 -2.90
C ALA A 152 -5.57 0.21 -4.02
N ALA A 153 -5.66 -0.35 -5.21
CA ALA A 153 -6.24 0.27 -6.38
C ALA A 153 -7.30 -0.63 -6.99
N THR A 154 -8.48 -0.10 -7.25
CA THR A 154 -9.50 -0.70 -8.12
C THR A 154 -9.51 0.01 -9.48
N ALA A 155 -10.37 -0.44 -10.39
CA ALA A 155 -10.60 0.28 -11.64
C ALA A 155 -11.17 1.70 -11.45
N ARG A 156 -11.78 2.01 -10.32
CA ARG A 156 -12.49 3.29 -10.08
C ARG A 156 -11.90 4.11 -8.94
N HIS A 157 -11.24 3.45 -7.99
CA HIS A 157 -10.84 4.06 -6.74
C HIS A 157 -9.42 3.69 -6.33
N SER A 158 -8.80 4.60 -5.62
CA SER A 158 -7.68 4.33 -4.72
C SER A 158 -8.26 4.10 -3.33
N VAL A 159 -7.72 3.13 -2.61
CA VAL A 159 -8.19 2.70 -1.29
C VAL A 159 -7.02 2.77 -0.31
N THR A 160 -7.27 3.35 0.85
CA THR A 160 -6.32 3.38 1.97
C THR A 160 -7.01 2.91 3.23
N VAL A 161 -6.34 2.03 3.98
CA VAL A 161 -6.80 1.57 5.29
C VAL A 161 -5.73 1.84 6.33
N TRP A 162 -6.15 2.33 7.49
CA TRP A 162 -5.31 2.50 8.69
C TRP A 162 -5.85 1.64 9.82
N GLU A 163 -4.94 1.21 10.70
CA GLU A 163 -5.26 0.45 11.90
C GLU A 163 -4.76 1.19 13.13
N SER A 164 -5.60 1.32 14.15
CA SER A 164 -5.21 1.86 15.44
C SER A 164 -6.16 1.36 16.53
N GLY A 165 -5.61 0.91 17.66
CA GLY A 165 -6.40 0.49 18.83
C GLY A 165 -7.42 -0.62 18.53
N GLY A 166 -7.10 -1.57 17.64
CA GLY A 166 -8.00 -2.66 17.24
C GLY A 166 -9.17 -2.21 16.34
N ARG A 167 -9.15 -0.97 15.85
CA ARG A 167 -10.13 -0.41 14.90
C ARG A 167 -9.47 -0.10 13.57
N VAL A 168 -10.27 -0.12 12.51
CA VAL A 168 -9.80 0.24 11.18
C VAL A 168 -10.55 1.43 10.59
N THR A 169 -9.81 2.29 9.90
CA THR A 169 -10.32 3.44 9.17
C THR A 169 -10.06 3.24 7.69
N TYR A 170 -11.04 3.56 6.86
CA TYR A 170 -10.99 3.49 5.41
C TYR A 170 -11.15 4.88 4.82
N ALA A 171 -10.39 5.16 3.78
CA ALA A 171 -10.66 6.26 2.85
C ALA A 171 -10.48 5.78 1.41
N SER A 172 -11.31 6.30 0.52
CA SER A 172 -11.06 6.20 -0.92
C SER A 172 -10.88 7.56 -1.58
N ARG A 173 -10.25 7.52 -2.75
CA ARG A 173 -10.21 8.64 -3.70
C ARG A 173 -10.61 8.15 -5.08
N ASN A 174 -11.29 9.00 -5.83
CA ASN A 174 -11.60 8.74 -7.23
C ASN A 174 -10.33 8.85 -8.09
N ARG A 175 -10.40 8.35 -9.33
CA ARG A 175 -9.27 8.41 -10.27
C ARG A 175 -8.89 9.82 -10.70
N ASP A 176 -9.81 10.77 -10.63
CA ASP A 176 -9.56 12.20 -10.84
C ASP A 176 -8.91 12.89 -9.61
N GLY A 177 -8.75 12.17 -8.50
CA GLY A 177 -8.15 12.69 -7.26
C GLY A 177 -9.13 13.28 -6.26
N THR A 178 -10.41 13.40 -6.61
CA THR A 178 -11.44 13.86 -5.68
C THR A 178 -11.62 12.87 -4.52
N PRO A 179 -11.95 13.35 -3.30
CA PRO A 179 -12.25 12.47 -2.18
C PRO A 179 -13.43 11.54 -2.48
N GLY A 180 -13.30 10.29 -2.08
CA GLY A 180 -14.37 9.29 -2.12
C GLY A 180 -15.04 9.14 -0.77
N VAL A 181 -15.23 7.89 -0.34
CA VAL A 181 -15.89 7.56 0.93
C VAL A 181 -14.87 7.47 2.05
N GLN A 182 -15.21 7.97 3.23
CA GLN A 182 -14.46 7.77 4.46
C GLN A 182 -15.33 7.04 5.50
N LEU A 183 -14.77 6.00 6.11
CA LEU A 183 -15.42 5.16 7.11
C LEU A 183 -14.48 4.94 8.29
N THR A 184 -15.00 5.02 9.50
CA THR A 184 -14.23 4.83 10.74
C THR A 184 -14.87 3.75 11.60
N GLY A 185 -14.12 3.26 12.59
CA GLY A 185 -14.64 2.30 13.58
C GLY A 185 -14.88 0.89 13.06
N GLY A 186 -14.32 0.54 11.89
CA GLY A 186 -14.42 -0.79 11.32
C GLY A 186 -13.66 -1.85 12.11
N THR A 187 -13.79 -3.09 11.66
CA THR A 187 -13.12 -4.27 12.22
C THR A 187 -12.21 -4.92 11.17
N HIS A 188 -11.11 -5.51 11.61
CA HIS A 188 -10.24 -6.34 10.79
C HIS A 188 -10.24 -7.77 11.35
N VAL A 189 -10.42 -8.75 10.46
CA VAL A 189 -10.26 -10.17 10.75
C VAL A 189 -9.13 -10.70 9.88
N THR A 190 -8.05 -11.14 10.53
CA THR A 190 -6.93 -11.81 9.87
C THR A 190 -7.30 -13.26 9.60
N GLY A 191 -7.19 -13.69 8.36
CA GLY A 191 -7.42 -15.08 7.96
C GLY A 191 -6.13 -15.77 7.53
N ARG A 192 -6.19 -17.10 7.35
CA ARG A 192 -5.02 -17.87 6.86
C ARG A 192 -4.63 -17.53 5.42
N GLU A 193 -5.62 -17.18 4.60
CA GLU A 193 -5.42 -16.92 3.18
C GLU A 193 -5.73 -15.48 2.79
N ARG A 194 -6.63 -14.82 3.52
CA ARG A 194 -7.16 -13.49 3.22
C ARG A 194 -7.47 -12.75 4.51
N ASP A 195 -7.23 -11.45 4.48
CA ASP A 195 -7.63 -10.51 5.51
C ASP A 195 -8.92 -9.81 5.07
N GLU A 196 -9.86 -9.66 5.99
CA GLU A 196 -11.12 -8.95 5.75
C GLU A 196 -11.21 -7.72 6.64
N TYR A 197 -11.47 -6.57 6.02
CA TYR A 197 -11.74 -5.30 6.69
C TYR A 197 -13.19 -4.92 6.43
N ARG A 198 -13.94 -4.61 7.49
CA ARG A 198 -15.38 -4.38 7.42
C ARG A 198 -15.80 -3.11 8.15
N TRP A 199 -16.68 -2.35 7.51
CA TRP A 199 -17.31 -1.16 8.07
C TRP A 199 -18.82 -1.22 7.84
N ASN A 200 -19.59 -0.64 8.76
CA ASN A 200 -21.04 -0.52 8.63
C ASN A 200 -21.45 0.95 8.72
N ARG A 201 -22.29 1.42 7.80
CA ARG A 201 -22.83 2.79 7.81
C ARG A 201 -24.22 2.81 7.18
N GLY A 202 -25.22 3.29 7.90
CA GLY A 202 -26.59 3.49 7.37
C GLY A 202 -27.23 2.20 6.82
N GLY A 203 -26.95 1.04 7.42
CA GLY A 203 -27.45 -0.26 6.94
C GLY A 203 -26.67 -0.87 5.77
N TYR A 204 -25.62 -0.22 5.30
CA TYR A 204 -24.68 -0.75 4.31
C TYR A 204 -23.44 -1.34 5.00
N GLY A 205 -23.00 -2.51 4.54
CA GLY A 205 -21.70 -3.07 4.82
C GLY A 205 -20.72 -2.72 3.71
N TYR A 206 -19.51 -2.31 4.08
CA TYR A 206 -18.39 -2.08 3.18
C TYR A 206 -17.31 -3.08 3.56
N VAL A 207 -16.87 -3.90 2.61
CA VAL A 207 -15.94 -4.99 2.87
C VAL A 207 -14.79 -4.90 1.89
N LEU A 208 -13.57 -4.80 2.42
CA LEU A 208 -12.34 -4.96 1.66
C LEU A 208 -11.74 -6.32 2.02
N VAL A 209 -11.50 -7.15 1.01
CA VAL A 209 -10.78 -8.41 1.17
C VAL A 209 -9.45 -8.29 0.44
N VAL A 210 -8.36 -8.63 1.13
CA VAL A 210 -7.00 -8.70 0.54
C VAL A 210 -6.38 -10.06 0.83
N GLY A 211 -5.72 -10.61 -0.17
CA GLY A 211 -5.07 -11.91 -0.10
C GLY A 211 -3.72 -11.88 0.58
N THR A 212 -3.19 -13.07 0.77
CA THR A 212 -1.82 -13.34 1.20
C THR A 212 -1.00 -13.83 0.01
N ALA A 213 0.31 -14.01 0.19
CA ALA A 213 1.16 -14.67 -0.80
C ALA A 213 0.67 -16.07 -1.23
N ARG A 214 -0.11 -16.78 -0.41
CA ARG A 214 -0.66 -18.11 -0.74
C ARG A 214 -1.92 -18.06 -1.61
N SER A 215 -2.71 -16.99 -1.49
CA SER A 215 -3.98 -16.82 -2.19
C SER A 215 -4.13 -15.35 -2.56
N PRO A 216 -3.26 -14.82 -3.44
CA PRO A 216 -3.24 -13.40 -3.74
C PRO A 216 -4.49 -12.99 -4.51
N GLY A 217 -4.98 -11.82 -4.16
CA GLY A 217 -6.08 -11.15 -4.84
C GLY A 217 -6.97 -10.42 -3.85
N GLY A 218 -7.98 -9.73 -4.35
CA GLY A 218 -8.84 -8.98 -3.47
C GLY A 218 -9.99 -8.31 -4.18
N GLU A 219 -10.92 -7.84 -3.38
CA GLU A 219 -12.08 -7.09 -3.85
C GLU A 219 -12.51 -6.06 -2.80
N LEU A 220 -13.08 -4.97 -3.29
CA LEU A 220 -13.92 -4.08 -2.50
C LEU A 220 -15.37 -4.40 -2.86
N ARG A 221 -16.23 -4.62 -1.85
CA ARG A 221 -17.66 -4.81 -2.06
C ARG A 221 -18.49 -3.96 -1.11
N VAL A 222 -19.68 -3.61 -1.58
CA VAL A 222 -20.72 -2.96 -0.78
C VAL A 222 -21.91 -3.89 -0.73
N GLU A 223 -22.46 -4.09 0.46
CA GLU A 223 -23.56 -5.00 0.72
C GLU A 223 -24.66 -4.34 1.56
N ARG A 224 -25.89 -4.83 1.46
CA ARG A 224 -27.02 -4.38 2.27
C ARG A 224 -27.97 -5.55 2.48
N ALA A 225 -28.36 -5.80 3.73
CA ALA A 225 -29.25 -6.91 4.08
C ALA A 225 -28.83 -8.27 3.49
N GLY A 226 -27.52 -8.57 3.55
CA GLY A 226 -26.94 -9.82 3.03
C GLY A 226 -26.76 -9.89 1.51
N ARG A 227 -27.21 -8.88 0.74
CA ARG A 227 -27.02 -8.81 -0.72
C ARG A 227 -25.85 -7.91 -1.08
N VAL A 228 -24.97 -8.40 -1.97
CA VAL A 228 -23.92 -7.59 -2.60
C VAL A 228 -24.57 -6.62 -3.60
N LEU A 229 -24.36 -5.33 -3.40
CA LEU A 229 -24.84 -4.25 -4.26
C LEU A 229 -23.80 -3.81 -5.28
N SER A 230 -22.53 -3.83 -4.89
CA SER A 230 -21.40 -3.47 -5.76
C SER A 230 -20.20 -4.35 -5.43
N ARG A 231 -19.38 -4.62 -6.45
CA ARG A 231 -18.12 -5.34 -6.36
C ARG A 231 -17.11 -4.71 -7.31
N GLU A 232 -15.91 -4.44 -6.81
CA GLU A 232 -14.77 -3.94 -7.55
C GLU A 232 -13.57 -4.84 -7.28
N PRO A 233 -13.05 -5.57 -8.28
CA PRO A 233 -11.80 -6.30 -8.11
C PRO A 233 -10.65 -5.31 -7.91
N LEU A 234 -9.68 -5.70 -7.08
CA LEU A 234 -8.43 -4.97 -6.98
C LEU A 234 -7.58 -5.19 -8.24
N LEU A 235 -6.85 -4.16 -8.65
CA LEU A 235 -5.83 -4.21 -9.70
C LEU A 235 -4.44 -4.38 -9.12
N ALA A 236 -4.18 -3.73 -7.99
CA ALA A 236 -2.95 -3.85 -7.22
C ALA A 236 -3.23 -3.51 -5.76
N TYR A 237 -2.43 -4.06 -4.84
CA TYR A 237 -2.46 -3.70 -3.44
C TYR A 237 -1.13 -4.01 -2.74
N THR A 238 -0.86 -3.27 -1.67
CA THR A 238 0.11 -3.60 -0.64
C THR A 238 -0.59 -3.73 0.70
N VAL A 239 -0.23 -4.76 1.45
CA VAL A 239 -0.69 -4.99 2.82
C VAL A 239 0.51 -5.07 3.77
N SER A 240 0.42 -4.34 4.87
CA SER A 240 1.40 -4.31 5.96
C SER A 240 0.93 -5.17 7.12
N ARG A 241 1.79 -6.09 7.58
CA ARG A 241 1.54 -6.95 8.73
C ARG A 241 2.67 -6.81 9.75
N ALA A 242 2.34 -6.96 11.03
CA ALA A 242 3.37 -7.06 12.06
C ALA A 242 4.25 -8.30 11.80
N ARG A 243 5.55 -8.18 12.09
CA ARG A 243 6.49 -9.30 12.07
C ARG A 243 6.34 -10.22 13.28
#